data_AF-A0A3N5G0R5-F1
#
_entry.id   AF-A0A3N5G0R5-F1
#
_cell.length_a   1.000
_cell.length_b   1.000
_cell.length_c   1.000
_cell.angle_alpha   90.00
_cell.angle_beta   90.00
_cell.angle_gamma   90.00
#
_symmetry.space_group_name_H-M   'P 1'
#
loop_
_entity.id
_entity.type
_entity.pdbx_description
1 polymer ?
#
loop_
_entity_poly.entity_id
_entity_poly.type
_entity_poly.pdbx_seq_one_letter_code
_entity_poly.pdbx_strand_id
1 'polypeptide(L)' 'MTAIPVASGDLRVGLLGYGLGGACFHAPLIAATPGLRLTTVVTRDAGRRAQALREHPGVVVVDHAEELWRR' A
#
# COMPACT_ATOMS: atom_id res chain seq x y z
N MET A 1 -24.90 3.04 -13.78
CA MET A 1 -23.60 3.01 -13.06
C MET A 1 -22.51 2.94 -14.12
N THR A 2 -21.94 4.08 -14.48
CA THR A 2 -20.88 4.15 -15.51
C THR A 2 -19.54 3.93 -14.83
N ALA A 3 -18.79 2.92 -15.26
CA ALA A 3 -17.47 2.65 -14.72
C ALA A 3 -16.53 3.82 -15.05
N ILE A 4 -15.79 4.31 -14.04
CA ILE A 4 -14.70 5.26 -14.27
C ILE A 4 -13.61 4.50 -15.03
N PRO A 5 -13.14 4.98 -16.19
CA PRO A 5 -12.07 4.33 -16.92
C PRO A 5 -10.79 4.39 -16.08
N VAL A 6 -10.37 3.25 -15.52
CA VAL A 6 -9.01 3.10 -14.97
C VAL A 6 -8.07 2.92 -16.15
N ALA A 7 -7.13 3.84 -16.32
CA ALA A 7 -6.11 3.77 -17.36
C ALA A 7 -5.36 2.42 -17.28
N SER A 8 -4.82 1.95 -18.40
CA SER A 8 -4.23 0.61 -18.58
C SER A 8 -2.94 0.30 -17.78
N GLY A 9 -2.67 1.04 -16.71
CA GLY A 9 -1.59 0.78 -15.76
C GLY A 9 -2.13 0.57 -14.35
N ASP A 10 -1.47 -0.27 -13.56
CA ASP A 10 -1.89 -0.56 -12.19
C ASP A 10 -2.08 0.72 -11.37
N LEU A 11 -3.26 0.88 -10.77
CA LEU A 11 -3.56 1.94 -9.83
C LEU A 11 -2.65 1.78 -8.61
N ARG A 12 -1.78 2.77 -8.39
CA ARG A 12 -0.83 2.77 -7.27
C ARG A 12 -1.59 3.07 -5.98
N VAL A 13 -1.49 2.17 -5.00
CA VAL A 13 -2.11 2.30 -3.69
C VAL A 13 -1.06 2.63 -2.64
N GLY A 14 -1.33 3.65 -1.83
CA GLY A 14 -0.64 3.94 -0.59
C GLY A 14 -1.49 3.48 0.60
N LEU A 15 -0.88 2.74 1.53
CA LEU A 15 -1.56 2.22 2.72
C LEU A 15 -1.05 2.92 3.99
N LEU A 16 -1.94 3.67 4.65
CA LEU A 16 -1.61 4.37 5.90
C LEU A 16 -1.89 3.47 7.09
N GLY A 17 -0.84 3.09 7.82
CA GLY A 17 -0.89 2.16 8.94
C GLY A 17 -0.72 0.70 8.50
N TYR A 18 0.09 -0.04 9.25
CA TYR A 18 0.37 -1.46 9.00
C TYR A 18 0.20 -2.31 10.28
N GLY A 19 -0.86 -2.01 11.04
CA GLY A 19 -1.31 -2.84 12.16
C GLY A 19 -2.08 -4.08 11.68
N LEU A 20 -2.88 -4.71 12.55
CA LEU A 20 -3.66 -5.91 12.21
C LEU A 20 -4.56 -5.69 10.97
N GLY A 21 -5.30 -4.57 10.93
CA GLY A 21 -6.15 -4.20 9.79
C GLY A 21 -5.37 -4.06 8.49
N GLY A 22 -4.25 -3.33 8.53
CA GLY A 22 -3.39 -3.09 7.37
C GLY A 22 -2.77 -4.37 6.83
N ALA A 23 -2.14 -5.16 7.71
CA ALA A 23 -1.36 -6.33 7.32
C ALA A 23 -2.23 -7.55 6.96
N CYS A 24 -3.34 -7.77 7.67
CA CYS A 24 -4.13 -8.99 7.49
C CYS A 24 -5.35 -8.84 6.58
N PHE A 25 -5.78 -7.61 6.28
CA PHE A 25 -6.97 -7.37 5.46
C PHE A 25 -6.67 -6.47 4.25
N HIS A 26 -6.21 -5.23 4.49
CA HIS A 26 -6.08 -4.27 3.39
C HIS A 26 -4.95 -4.60 2.42
N ALA A 27 -3.75 -4.91 2.92
CA ALA A 27 -2.62 -5.24 2.06
C ALA A 27 -2.85 -6.54 1.25
N PRO A 28 -3.41 -7.63 1.84
CA PRO A 28 -3.81 -8.81 1.08
C PRO A 28 -4.89 -8.52 0.03
N LEU A 29 -5.91 -7.71 0.36
CA LEU A 29 -6.95 -7.35 -0.59
C LEU A 29 -6.39 -6.54 -1.77
N ILE A 30 -5.50 -5.57 -1.51
CA ILE A 30 -4.83 -4.81 -2.56
C ILE A 30 -4.02 -5.75 -3.46
N ALA A 31 -3.22 -6.65 -2.88
CA ALA A 31 -2.38 -7.58 -3.63
C ALA A 31 -3.18 -8.59 -4.46
N ALA A 32 -4.37 -8.97 -4.01
CA ALA A 32 -5.25 -9.92 -4.70
C ALA A 32 -6.14 -9.25 -5.77
N THR A 33 -6.16 -7.92 -5.86
CA THR A 33 -7.04 -7.20 -6.79
C THR A 33 -6.28 -6.84 -8.07
N PRO A 34 -6.66 -7.40 -9.24
CA PRO A 34 -6.05 -7.03 -10.51
C PRO A 34 -6.17 -5.53 -10.79
N GLY A 35 -5.09 -4.92 -11.26
CA GLY A 35 -5.03 -3.48 -11.55
C GLY A 35 -4.81 -2.62 -10.31
N LEU A 36 -4.61 -3.18 -9.12
CA LEU A 36 -4.10 -2.46 -7.96
C LEU A 36 -2.67 -2.89 -7.65
N ARG A 37 -1.83 -1.93 -7.25
CA ARG A 37 -0.47 -2.21 -6.79
C ARG A 37 -0.17 -1.46 -5.50
N LEU A 38 0.10 -2.18 -4.42
CA LEU A 38 0.61 -1.58 -3.19
C LEU A 38 2.03 -1.06 -3.45
N THR A 39 2.21 0.27 -3.39
CA THR A 39 3.51 0.91 -3.68
C THR A 39 4.13 1.59 -2.48
N THR A 40 3.32 2.04 -1.52
CA THR A 40 3.82 2.69 -0.30
C THR A 40 3.03 2.23 0.93
N VAL A 41 3.73 2.02 2.04
CA VAL A 41 3.15 1.86 3.37
C VAL A 41 3.61 3.01 4.25
N VAL A 42 2.71 3.60 5.03
CA VAL A 42 3.03 4.65 6.00
C VAL A 42 2.97 4.04 7.40
N THR A 43 4.10 3.97 8.11
CA THR A 43 4.17 3.54 9.50
C THR A 43 5.46 4.01 10.14
N ARG A 44 5.38 4.48 11.39
CA ARG A 44 6.55 4.83 12.22
C ARG A 44 7.05 3.67 13.08
N ASP A 45 6.29 2.58 13.13
CA ASP A 45 6.67 1.40 13.91
C ASP A 45 7.71 0.58 13.14
N ALA A 46 8.90 0.43 13.71
CA ALA A 46 10.02 -0.27 13.09
C ALA A 46 9.72 -1.77 12.85
N GLY A 47 8.96 -2.41 13.74
CA GLY A 47 8.54 -3.80 13.58
C GLY A 47 7.58 -3.97 12.41
N ARG A 48 6.60 -3.08 12.28
CA ARG A 48 5.67 -3.04 11.14
C ARG A 48 6.35 -2.66 9.84
N ARG A 49 7.34 -1.76 9.87
CA ARG A 49 8.19 -1.44 8.72
C ARG A 49 8.91 -2.69 8.21
N ALA A 50 9.56 -3.43 9.10
CA ALA A 50 10.24 -4.67 8.74
C ALA A 50 9.25 -5.73 8.24
N GLN A 51 8.06 -5.81 8.83
CA GLN A 51 7.00 -6.70 8.39
C GLN A 51 6.55 -6.38 6.95
N ALA A 52 6.19 -5.13 6.67
CA ALA A 52 5.73 -4.70 5.36
C ALA A 52 6.76 -4.96 4.25
N LEU A 53 8.05 -4.71 4.51
CA LEU A 53 9.13 -4.96 3.54
C LEU A 53 9.33 -6.45 3.24
N ARG A 54 9.10 -7.33 4.23
CA ARG A 54 9.19 -8.79 4.03
C ARG A 54 7.98 -9.32 3.25
N GLU A 55 6.79 -8.87 3.59
CA GLU A 55 5.53 -9.38 3.01
C GLU A 55 5.26 -8.80 1.61
N HIS A 56 5.72 -7.58 1.35
CA HIS A 56 5.55 -6.89 0.07
C HIS A 56 6.90 -6.37 -0.46
N PRO A 57 7.73 -7.24 -1.06
CA PRO A 57 9.00 -6.83 -1.65
C PRO A 57 8.81 -5.69 -2.66
N GLY A 58 9.61 -4.62 -2.50
CA GLY A 58 9.55 -3.45 -3.37
C GLY A 58 8.55 -2.37 -2.94
N VAL A 59 7.80 -2.58 -1.86
CA VAL A 59 7.05 -1.49 -1.22
C VAL A 59 8.01 -0.51 -0.58
N VAL A 60 7.73 0.79 -0.69
CA VAL A 60 8.47 1.81 0.03
C VAL A 60 7.77 2.11 1.35
N VAL A 61 8.50 2.18 2.46
CA VAL A 61 7.92 2.53 3.78
C VAL A 61 8.35 3.93 4.19
N VAL A 62 7.37 4.75 4.58
CA VAL A 62 7.55 6.14 5.03
C VAL A 62 6.95 6.34 6.41
N ASP A 63 7.35 7.42 7.06
CA ASP A 63 6.95 7.70 8.44
C ASP A 63 5.68 8.56 8.46
N HIS A 64 5.50 9.41 7.45
CA HIS A 64 4.43 10.40 7.38
C HIS A 64 3.62 10.33 6.09
N ALA A 65 2.32 10.64 6.19
CA ALA A 65 1.39 10.53 5.06
C ALA A 65 1.70 11.54 3.96
N GLU A 66 2.22 12.71 4.33
CA GLU A 66 2.60 13.79 3.44
C GLU A 66 3.68 13.37 2.42
N GLU A 67 4.49 12.37 2.77
CA GLU A 67 5.52 11.81 1.89
C GLU A 67 4.92 11.08 0.67
N LEU A 68 3.63 10.70 0.72
CA LEU A 68 2.93 10.08 -0.41
C LEU A 68 2.81 11.02 -1.61
N TRP A 69 2.58 12.30 -1.37
CA TRP A 69 2.35 13.29 -2.44
C TRP A 69 3.63 13.71 -3.17
N ARG A 70 4.79 13.29 -2.64
CA ARG A 70 6.10 13.54 -3.26
C ARG A 70 6.52 12.42 -4.23
N ARG A 71 5.62 11.48 -4.55
CA ARG A 71 5.89 10.23 -5.28
C ARG A 71 4.89 9.97 -6.42
#